data_AF-A0A090W4I8-F1
#
_entry.id   AF-A0A090W4I8-F1
#
_cell.length_a   1.000
_cell.length_b   1.000
_cell.length_c   1.000
_cell.angle_alpha   90.00
_cell.angle_beta   90.00
_cell.angle_gamma   90.00
#
_symmetry.space_group_name_H-M   'P 1'
#
loop_
_entity.id
_entity.type
_entity.pdbx_description
1 polymer ?
#
loop_
_entity_poly.entity_id
_entity_poly.type
_entity_poly.pdbx_seq_one_letter_code
_entity_poly.pdbx_strand_id
1 'polypeptide(L)' 'MDITLHKSKLTNRKSNITITGSKSESNRLLLLQALFPEIELKNISNSMIVI' A
#
# COMPACT_ATOMS: atom_id res chain seq x y z
N MET A 1 -30.82 -7.71 6.58
CA MET A 1 -30.11 -8.71 5.75
C MET A 1 -28.91 -9.14 6.56
N ASP A 2 -28.93 -10.36 7.10
CA ASP A 2 -27.80 -10.88 7.88
C ASP A 2 -26.90 -11.69 6.97
N ILE A 3 -25.73 -11.13 6.66
CA ILE A 3 -24.71 -11.78 5.86
C ILE A 3 -23.68 -12.36 6.81
N THR A 4 -23.56 -13.68 6.85
CA THR A 4 -22.54 -14.39 7.61
C THR A 4 -21.38 -14.79 6.69
N LEU A 5 -20.20 -14.20 6.92
CA LEU A 5 -18.99 -14.58 6.19
C LEU A 5 -18.33 -15.81 6.81
N HIS A 6 -18.17 -16.86 6.01
CA HIS A 6 -17.35 -18.00 6.36
C HIS A 6 -15.87 -17.66 6.23
N LYS A 7 -15.07 -18.05 7.25
CA LYS A 7 -13.63 -17.80 7.27
C LYS A 7 -12.92 -18.66 6.22
N SER A 8 -12.15 -18.03 5.33
CA SER A 8 -11.34 -18.74 4.34
C SER A 8 -10.12 -19.39 4.99
N LYS A 9 -9.74 -20.57 4.48
CA LYS A 9 -8.57 -21.31 4.94
C LYS A 9 -7.38 -20.91 4.08
N LEU A 10 -6.41 -20.19 4.65
CA LEU A 10 -5.16 -19.84 3.98
C LEU A 10 -4.33 -21.11 3.69
N THR A 11 -4.35 -21.57 2.44
CA THR A 11 -3.67 -22.78 1.96
C THR A 11 -2.16 -22.62 1.80
N ASN A 12 -1.64 -21.40 1.81
CA ASN A 12 -0.23 -21.12 1.60
C ASN A 12 0.33 -20.13 2.64
N ARG A 13 0.91 -20.65 3.73
CA ARG A 13 1.54 -19.85 4.80
C ARG A 13 2.96 -19.38 4.46
N LYS A 14 3.51 -19.73 3.29
CA LYS A 14 4.87 -19.36 2.87
C LYS A 14 4.91 -18.12 1.97
N SER A 15 3.94 -17.22 2.09
CA SER A 15 3.99 -15.93 1.41
C SER A 15 4.97 -15.01 2.12
N ASN A 16 5.94 -14.46 1.40
CA ASN A 16 6.79 -13.39 1.92
C ASN A 16 5.92 -12.16 2.20
N ILE A 17 5.88 -11.73 3.46
CA ILE A 17 5.20 -10.50 3.87
C ILE A 17 6.20 -9.35 3.70
N THR A 18 5.93 -8.45 2.77
CA THR A 18 6.72 -7.24 2.57
C THR A 18 5.96 -6.06 3.16
N ILE A 19 6.57 -5.34 4.09
CA ILE A 19 6.02 -4.08 4.63
C ILE A 19 6.43 -2.95 3.68
N THR A 20 5.45 -2.37 2.99
CA THR A 20 5.64 -1.21 2.11
C THR A 20 5.34 0.10 2.82
N GLY A 21 5.68 1.22 2.19
CA GLY A 21 5.30 2.55 2.65
C GLY A 21 3.80 2.70 2.91
N SER A 22 3.48 3.63 3.81
CA SER A 22 2.09 3.93 4.14
C SER A 22 1.41 4.68 3.00
N LYS A 23 0.13 4.37 2.77
CA LYS A 23 -0.68 4.95 1.69
C LYS A 23 -0.78 6.48 1.81
N SER A 24 -1.10 6.99 3.00
CA SER A 24 -1.28 8.42 3.24
C SER A 24 0.01 9.22 3.05
N GLU A 25 1.14 8.66 3.45
CA GLU A 25 2.46 9.27 3.34
C GLU A 25 2.95 9.21 1.89
N SER A 26 2.71 8.09 1.20
CA SER A 26 3.09 7.94 -0.22
C SER A 26 2.36 8.95 -1.10
N ASN A 27 1.06 9.16 -0.88
CA ASN A 27 0.29 10.19 -1.59
C ASN A 27 0.87 11.60 -1.38
N ARG A 28 1.20 11.96 -0.12
CA ARG A 28 1.77 13.28 0.18
C ARG A 28 3.16 13.45 -0.43
N LEU A 29 3.98 12.40 -0.37
CA LEU A 29 5.32 12.41 -0.95
C LEU A 29 5.29 12.51 -2.48
N LEU A 30 4.34 11.86 -3.14
CA LEU A 30 4.16 11.97 -4.60
C LEU A 30 3.76 13.40 -5.00
N LEU A 31 2.86 14.04 -4.26
CA LEU A 31 2.52 15.44 -4.49
C LEU A 31 3.75 16.35 -4.27
N LEU A 32 4.54 16.06 -3.24
CA LEU A 32 5.78 16.80 -2.99
C LEU A 32 6.81 16.60 -4.11
N GLN A 33 6.95 15.39 -4.64
CA GLN A 33 7.83 15.08 -5.77
C GLN A 33 7.39 15.82 -7.05
N ALA A 34 6.08 15.99 -7.27
CA ALA A 34 5.58 16.79 -8.40
C ALA A 34 5.99 18.27 -8.31
N LEU A 35 6.14 18.81 -7.09
CA LEU A 35 6.62 20.17 -6.85
C LEU A 35 8.15 20.27 -6.82
N PHE A 36 8.83 19.19 -6.42
CA PHE A 36 10.29 19.10 -6.28
C PHE A 36 10.81 17.80 -6.91
N PRO A 37 11.04 17.79 -8.24
CA PRO A 37 11.36 16.58 -9.00
C PRO A 37 12.66 15.88 -8.59
N GLU A 38 13.56 16.60 -7.93
CA GLU A 38 14.86 16.08 -7.45
C GLU A 38 14.72 15.14 -6.25
N ILE A 39 13.53 15.06 -5.62
CA ILE A 39 13.29 14.16 -4.50
C ILE A 39 13.15 12.71 -5.00
N GLU A 40 14.06 11.85 -4.56
CA GLU A 40 14.00 10.41 -4.80
C GLU A 40 13.14 9.73 -3.72
N LEU A 41 12.01 9.13 -4.11
CA LEU A 41 11.14 8.38 -3.21
C LEU A 41 11.51 6.90 -3.21
N LYS A 42 11.70 6.33 -2.02
CA LYS A 42 11.96 4.89 -1.80
C LYS A 42 10.88 4.29 -0.92
N ASN A 43 10.58 3.01 -1.15
CA ASN A 43 9.60 2.25 -0.36
C ASN A 43 8.23 2.96 -0.23
N ILE A 44 7.67 3.45 -1.34
CA ILE A 44 6.29 3.93 -1.40
C ILE A 44 5.31 2.75 -1.29
N SER A 45 4.05 3.05 -0.99
CA SER A 45 3.00 2.05 -0.87
C SER A 45 2.75 1.35 -2.20
N ASN A 46 2.70 0.01 -2.22
CA ASN A 46 2.30 -0.76 -3.41
C ASN A 46 0.77 -0.96 -3.49
N SER A 47 0.01 -0.40 -2.54
CA SER A 47 -1.45 -0.40 -2.57
C SER A 47 -1.97 0.70 -3.50
N MET A 48 -3.27 0.72 -3.82
CA MET A 48 -3.85 1.73 -4.72
C MET A 48 -3.65 3.14 -4.17
N ILE A 49 -2.59 3.77 -4.67
CA ILE A 49 -2.27 5.19 -4.56
C ILE A 49 -3.28 5.92 -5.44
N VAL A 50 -3.94 6.92 -4.88
CA VAL A 50 -4.89 7.78 -5.59
C VAL A 50 -4.28 9.16 -5.55
N ILE A 51 -3.60 9.54 -6.62
CA ILE A 51 -3.16 10.93 -6.81
C ILE A 51 -4.24 11.65 -7.59
#